data_AF-A0A091L6H2-F1
#
_entry.id   AF-A0A091L6H2-F1
#
_cell.length_a   1.000
_cell.length_b   1.000
_cell.length_c   1.000
_cell.angle_alpha   90.00
_cell.angle_beta   90.00
_cell.angle_gamma   90.00
#
_symmetry.space_group_name_H-M   'P 1'
#
loop_
_entity.id
_entity.type
_entity.pdbx_description
1 polymer ?
#
loop_
_entity_poly.entity_id
_entity_poly.type
_entity_poly.pdbx_seq_one_letter_code
_entity_poly.pdbx_strand_id
1 'polypeptide(L)'
;QVNVGEDCPVFDGLFEFCQLSAGGSVASAVKLNKQQTDIAVNWAGGLHHAKKSEASGFCYVNDIVLAILELLKYHQRVLYIDIDIHHGDGVEEAFYTTDRVMTVSFHKYGEYFPGTGDLRDIGAGKGKYYAVNYPLRDGIDDESYEAIFKPVISKVMETFQPSAVVLQCGSDSLSGDRLGCFNLTIKGHAKCVEFVKSFNLPMLMLGGGGYTIRNVARCWTYETAVALDTEIPNELPYNDYFEYFGPDFKLHISPSNMTNQNTNEYLEKIKQRLFENLRMLPHAPGVQMQPIPEDAVQEDSGDEEEEDPEKRISIRNSDKRISCDEEFSDSEDEGEGGRKNVANFKKAKRVKTEEEKEEEEKK
;
A
#
# COMPACT_ATOMS: atom_id res chain seq x y z
N GLN A 1 -17.64 -13.31 15.89
CA GLN A 1 -18.28 -12.12 15.30
C GLN A 1 -17.17 -11.36 14.58
N VAL A 2 -17.34 -10.90 13.34
CA VAL A 2 -16.25 -10.34 12.51
C VAL A 2 -16.07 -8.82 12.67
N ASN A 3 -16.71 -8.22 13.68
CA ASN A 3 -16.68 -6.78 14.00
C ASN A 3 -17.02 -5.82 12.83
N VAL A 4 -17.93 -6.24 11.94
CA VAL A 4 -18.48 -5.41 10.86
C VAL A 4 -19.83 -4.84 11.34
N GLY A 5 -20.01 -3.52 11.28
CA GLY A 5 -21.15 -2.82 11.87
C GLY A 5 -20.99 -1.29 11.89
N GLU A 6 -20.67 -0.73 13.06
CA GLU A 6 -20.61 0.72 13.29
C GLU A 6 -19.38 1.35 12.62
N ASP A 7 -18.20 1.17 13.19
CA ASP A 7 -16.95 1.75 12.67
C ASP A 7 -16.47 1.05 11.39
N CYS A 8 -16.92 -0.18 11.13
CA CYS A 8 -16.61 -0.92 9.90
C CYS A 8 -17.90 -1.24 9.15
N PRO A 9 -18.52 -0.25 8.46
CA PRO A 9 -19.82 -0.41 7.83
C PRO A 9 -19.78 -1.35 6.61
N VAL A 10 -20.92 -1.99 6.33
CA VAL A 10 -21.13 -2.66 5.06
C VAL A 10 -21.48 -1.62 3.99
N PHE A 11 -20.80 -1.66 2.85
CA PHE A 11 -21.10 -0.81 1.70
C PHE A 11 -20.95 -1.60 0.40
N ASP A 12 -21.64 -1.13 -0.65
CA ASP A 12 -21.57 -1.75 -1.98
C ASP A 12 -20.14 -1.66 -2.53
N GLY A 13 -19.59 -2.79 -2.97
CA GLY A 13 -18.20 -2.86 -3.44
C GLY A 13 -17.15 -3.04 -2.33
N LEU A 14 -17.54 -3.28 -1.08
CA LEU A 14 -16.60 -3.50 0.05
C LEU A 14 -15.50 -4.52 -0.27
N PHE A 15 -15.86 -5.66 -0.88
CA PHE A 15 -14.88 -6.69 -1.20
C PHE A 15 -13.92 -6.25 -2.31
N GLU A 16 -14.42 -5.58 -3.35
CA GLU A 16 -13.60 -5.04 -4.44
C GLU A 16 -12.63 -3.98 -3.94
N PHE A 17 -13.08 -3.09 -3.04
CA PHE A 17 -12.22 -2.13 -2.34
C PHE A 17 -11.06 -2.85 -1.64
N CYS A 18 -11.35 -3.92 -0.89
CA CYS A 18 -10.31 -4.71 -0.23
C CYS A 18 -9.37 -5.38 -1.22
N GLN A 19 -9.89 -5.91 -2.35
CA GLN A 19 -9.07 -6.55 -3.38
C GLN A 19 -8.09 -5.57 -4.03
N LEU A 20 -8.52 -4.36 -4.36
CA LEU A 20 -7.67 -3.33 -4.95
C LEU A 20 -6.59 -2.85 -3.98
N SER A 21 -6.98 -2.56 -2.74
CA SER A 21 -6.07 -2.13 -1.67
C SER A 21 -4.98 -3.18 -1.40
N ALA A 22 -5.40 -4.44 -1.14
CA ALA A 22 -4.48 -5.54 -0.87
C ALA A 22 -3.67 -5.95 -2.10
N GLY A 23 -4.28 -5.95 -3.28
CA GLY A 23 -3.63 -6.30 -4.54
C GLY A 23 -2.47 -5.37 -4.87
N GLY A 24 -2.65 -4.05 -4.66
CA GLY A 24 -1.57 -3.07 -4.84
C GLY A 24 -0.37 -3.38 -3.94
N SER A 25 -0.58 -3.56 -2.64
CA SER A 25 0.50 -3.79 -1.67
C SER A 25 1.24 -5.11 -1.94
N VAL A 26 0.52 -6.19 -2.27
CA VAL A 26 1.12 -7.49 -2.60
C VAL A 26 1.88 -7.44 -3.93
N ALA A 27 1.32 -6.83 -4.98
CA ALA A 27 1.99 -6.68 -6.27
C ALA A 27 3.27 -5.83 -6.14
N SER A 28 3.22 -4.75 -5.36
CA SER A 28 4.39 -3.93 -5.04
C SER A 28 5.47 -4.73 -4.30
N ALA A 29 5.09 -5.57 -3.32
CA ALA A 29 6.03 -6.45 -2.62
C ALA A 29 6.70 -7.47 -3.56
N VAL A 30 5.94 -8.06 -4.50
CA VAL A 30 6.51 -8.93 -5.55
C VAL A 30 7.52 -8.16 -6.41
N LYS A 31 7.21 -6.91 -6.80
CA LYS A 31 8.12 -6.08 -7.59
C LYS A 31 9.46 -5.80 -6.88
N LEU A 32 9.39 -5.53 -5.57
CA LEU A 32 10.55 -5.34 -4.70
C LEU A 32 11.37 -6.64 -4.55
N ASN A 33 10.71 -7.78 -4.29
CA ASN A 33 11.36 -9.09 -4.20
C ASN A 33 12.11 -9.47 -5.49
N LYS A 34 11.48 -9.20 -6.65
CA LYS A 34 12.07 -9.42 -7.98
C LYS A 34 13.17 -8.41 -8.33
N GLN A 35 13.48 -7.44 -7.46
CA GLN A 35 14.48 -6.39 -7.67
C GLN A 35 14.22 -5.57 -8.94
N GLN A 36 12.94 -5.38 -9.29
CA GLN A 36 12.53 -4.63 -10.48
C GLN A 36 12.21 -3.17 -10.16
N THR A 37 12.22 -2.79 -8.89
CA THR A 37 12.10 -1.41 -8.40
C THR A 37 12.80 -1.28 -7.06
N ASP A 38 13.30 -0.09 -6.73
CA ASP A 38 13.86 0.23 -5.41
C ASP A 38 12.77 0.68 -4.43
N ILE A 39 11.80 1.45 -4.94
CA ILE A 39 10.66 1.98 -4.17
C ILE A 39 9.37 1.59 -4.89
N ALA A 40 8.37 1.13 -4.15
CA ALA A 40 7.02 0.91 -4.64
C ALA A 40 6.03 1.66 -3.75
N VAL A 41 4.98 2.23 -4.36
CA VAL A 41 4.01 3.09 -3.66
C VAL A 41 2.60 2.56 -3.90
N ASN A 42 1.83 2.39 -2.83
CA ASN A 42 0.40 2.10 -2.89
C ASN A 42 -0.37 2.92 -1.84
N TRP A 43 -0.87 4.08 -2.25
CA TRP A 43 -1.66 4.96 -1.37
C TRP A 43 -3.05 4.41 -0.99
N ALA A 44 -3.56 3.42 -1.72
CA ALA A 44 -4.82 2.75 -1.35
C ALA A 44 -4.65 1.70 -0.24
N GLY A 45 -3.41 1.31 0.05
CA GLY A 45 -3.04 0.39 1.13
C GLY A 45 -2.76 1.11 2.45
N GLY A 46 -2.19 0.37 3.42
CA GLY A 46 -1.84 0.90 4.73
C GLY A 46 -2.92 0.69 5.81
N LEU A 47 -3.82 -0.29 5.62
CA LEU A 47 -4.96 -0.55 6.51
C LEU A 47 -4.53 -1.39 7.72
N HIS A 48 -3.83 -0.74 8.65
CA HIS A 48 -3.08 -1.40 9.73
C HIS A 48 -3.90 -1.99 10.89
N HIS A 49 -5.19 -1.64 11.03
CA HIS A 49 -6.02 -2.09 12.16
C HIS A 49 -6.69 -3.45 11.93
N ALA A 50 -6.78 -3.91 10.68
CA ALA A 50 -7.43 -5.17 10.37
C ALA A 50 -6.73 -6.34 11.07
N LYS A 51 -7.52 -7.21 11.70
CA LYS A 51 -7.04 -8.37 12.46
C LYS A 51 -7.16 -9.65 11.65
N LYS A 52 -6.65 -10.76 12.19
CA LYS A 52 -6.71 -12.07 11.52
C LYS A 52 -8.13 -12.53 11.18
N SER A 53 -9.10 -12.21 12.05
CA SER A 53 -10.47 -12.75 11.98
C SER A 53 -11.56 -11.70 12.21
N GLU A 54 -11.22 -10.41 12.24
CA GLU A 54 -12.17 -9.31 12.44
C GLU A 54 -11.68 -8.00 11.84
N ALA A 55 -12.63 -7.17 11.42
CA ALA A 55 -12.39 -5.79 10.99
C ALA A 55 -12.20 -4.88 12.21
N SER A 56 -11.48 -3.77 12.06
CA SER A 56 -11.28 -2.79 13.13
C SER A 56 -10.83 -1.46 12.54
N GLY A 57 -11.25 -0.32 13.11
CA GLY A 57 -10.76 1.01 12.74
C GLY A 57 -10.79 1.28 11.23
N PHE A 58 -11.95 1.07 10.58
CA PHE A 58 -12.13 1.20 9.12
C PHE A 58 -11.38 0.17 8.25
N CYS A 59 -10.63 -0.77 8.85
CA CYS A 59 -9.79 -1.74 8.15
C CYS A 59 -10.42 -3.14 8.14
N TYR A 60 -10.51 -3.76 6.95
CA TYR A 60 -11.13 -5.08 6.77
C TYR A 60 -10.14 -6.18 6.41
N VAL A 61 -9.15 -5.86 5.57
CA VAL A 61 -8.05 -6.75 5.16
C VAL A 61 -6.75 -6.03 5.46
N ASN A 62 -5.84 -6.69 6.16
CA ASN A 62 -4.53 -6.11 6.49
C ASN A 62 -3.57 -6.33 5.31
N ASP A 63 -3.58 -5.40 4.36
CA ASP A 63 -2.73 -5.44 3.16
C ASP A 63 -1.24 -5.41 3.50
N ILE A 64 -0.88 -4.73 4.60
CA ILE A 64 0.49 -4.60 5.10
C ILE A 64 1.02 -5.97 5.52
N VAL A 65 0.25 -6.73 6.31
CA VAL A 65 0.64 -8.08 6.75
C VAL A 65 0.86 -8.99 5.54
N LEU A 66 -0.02 -8.92 4.54
CA LEU A 66 0.12 -9.70 3.30
C LEU A 66 1.39 -9.32 2.53
N ALA A 67 1.66 -8.01 2.38
CA ALA A 67 2.88 -7.52 1.71
C ALA A 67 4.16 -7.92 2.46
N ILE A 68 4.18 -7.85 3.80
CA ILE A 68 5.32 -8.29 4.60
C ILE A 68 5.54 -9.80 4.47
N LEU A 69 4.48 -10.61 4.47
CA LEU A 69 4.59 -12.06 4.23
C LEU A 69 5.20 -12.37 2.86
N GLU A 70 4.87 -11.57 1.84
CA GLU A 70 5.50 -11.67 0.52
C GLU A 70 6.98 -11.30 0.58
N LEU A 71 7.34 -10.17 1.20
CA LEU A 71 8.73 -9.76 1.37
C LEU A 71 9.56 -10.80 2.15
N LEU A 72 8.97 -11.46 3.15
CA LEU A 72 9.64 -12.50 3.95
C LEU A 72 10.02 -13.76 3.14
N LYS A 73 9.59 -13.90 1.89
CA LYS A 73 10.09 -14.96 1.00
C LYS A 73 11.56 -14.73 0.61
N TYR A 74 11.99 -13.49 0.45
CA TYR A 74 13.34 -13.12 0.00
C TYR A 74 14.16 -12.38 1.07
N HIS A 75 13.48 -11.67 1.98
CA HIS A 75 14.11 -10.85 3.01
C HIS A 75 14.10 -11.57 4.37
N GLN A 76 15.27 -11.79 4.94
CA GLN A 76 15.39 -12.44 6.26
C GLN A 76 14.74 -11.58 7.36
N ARG A 77 14.88 -10.25 7.26
CA ARG A 77 14.37 -9.26 8.21
C ARG A 77 13.69 -8.12 7.46
N VAL A 78 12.42 -7.92 7.75
CA VAL A 78 11.61 -6.82 7.21
C VAL A 78 11.31 -5.84 8.33
N LEU A 79 11.62 -4.56 8.14
CA LEU A 79 11.27 -3.50 9.09
C LEU A 79 9.95 -2.86 8.69
N TYR A 80 9.01 -2.79 9.61
CA TYR A 80 7.78 -2.04 9.47
C TYR A 80 7.87 -0.76 10.32
N ILE A 81 7.64 0.39 9.68
CA ILE A 81 7.60 1.70 10.34
C ILE A 81 6.21 2.29 10.09
N ASP A 82 5.60 2.79 11.16
CA ASP A 82 4.25 3.34 11.17
C ASP A 82 4.26 4.76 11.74
N ILE A 83 3.83 5.73 10.92
CA ILE A 83 3.73 7.15 11.29
C ILE A 83 2.28 7.66 11.29
N ASP A 84 1.30 6.76 11.21
CA ASP A 84 -0.10 7.05 11.52
C ASP A 84 -0.23 7.54 12.97
N ILE A 85 -1.23 8.38 13.26
CA ILE A 85 -1.44 8.82 14.65
C ILE A 85 -1.93 7.67 15.54
N HIS A 86 -2.55 6.65 14.96
CA HIS A 86 -3.03 5.46 15.67
C HIS A 86 -1.93 4.40 15.74
N HIS A 87 -1.94 3.61 16.80
CA HIS A 87 -1.04 2.47 16.92
C HIS A 87 -1.36 1.42 15.84
N GLY A 88 -0.33 0.98 15.10
CA GLY A 88 -0.37 -0.07 14.07
C GLY A 88 -0.58 -1.49 14.62
N ASP A 89 -1.64 -1.65 15.39
CA ASP A 89 -1.91 -2.79 16.26
C ASP A 89 -2.17 -4.10 15.52
N GLY A 90 -2.81 -4.08 14.34
CA GLY A 90 -3.03 -5.29 13.54
C GLY A 90 -1.73 -5.87 12.97
N VAL A 91 -0.81 -5.00 12.54
CA VAL A 91 0.52 -5.41 12.05
C VAL A 91 1.39 -5.89 13.20
N GLU A 92 1.40 -5.16 14.33
CA GLU A 92 2.11 -5.58 15.54
C GLU A 92 1.62 -6.96 16.04
N GLU A 93 0.30 -7.17 16.13
CA GLU A 93 -0.27 -8.43 16.59
C GLU A 93 0.11 -9.61 15.67
N ALA A 94 0.06 -9.41 14.35
CA ALA A 94 0.39 -10.44 13.37
C ALA A 94 1.84 -10.95 13.49
N PHE A 95 2.76 -10.09 13.92
CA PHE A 95 4.19 -10.40 14.02
C PHE A 95 4.73 -10.41 15.46
N TYR A 96 3.86 -10.34 16.47
CA TYR A 96 4.22 -10.16 17.89
C TYR A 96 5.17 -11.23 18.46
N THR A 97 5.20 -12.41 17.83
CA THR A 97 5.98 -13.57 18.28
C THR A 97 7.13 -13.97 17.36
N THR A 98 7.48 -13.16 16.35
CA THR A 98 8.60 -13.43 15.43
C THR A 98 9.70 -12.37 15.54
N ASP A 99 10.94 -12.79 15.29
CA ASP A 99 12.14 -11.93 15.20
C ASP A 99 12.49 -11.56 13.75
N ARG A 100 11.73 -12.06 12.77
CA ARG A 100 11.92 -11.74 11.34
C ARG A 100 11.30 -10.41 10.92
N VAL A 101 10.39 -9.88 11.71
CA VAL A 101 9.74 -8.59 11.46
C VAL A 101 9.89 -7.75 12.72
N MET A 102 10.36 -6.52 12.55
CA MET A 102 10.32 -5.53 13.63
C MET A 102 9.26 -4.50 13.31
N THR A 103 8.34 -4.26 14.24
CA THR A 103 7.33 -3.20 14.12
C THR A 103 7.76 -1.99 14.95
N VAL A 104 7.74 -0.81 14.33
CA VAL A 104 8.06 0.46 15.00
C VAL A 104 6.93 1.44 14.75
N SER A 105 6.22 1.83 15.81
CA SER A 105 5.08 2.74 15.70
C SER A 105 5.25 3.97 16.59
N PHE A 106 4.92 5.14 16.05
CA PHE A 106 4.89 6.42 16.75
C PHE A 106 3.46 6.95 16.73
N HIS A 107 2.79 6.96 17.87
CA HIS A 107 1.34 7.16 17.90
C HIS A 107 0.89 7.88 19.16
N LYS A 108 -0.30 8.47 19.13
CA LYS A 108 -0.94 8.98 20.33
C LYS A 108 -1.32 7.83 21.26
N TYR A 109 -1.05 8.00 22.55
CA TYR A 109 -1.41 7.03 23.58
C TYR A 109 -2.05 7.68 24.80
N GLY A 110 -3.04 6.99 25.38
CA GLY A 110 -3.87 7.45 26.50
C GLY A 110 -5.23 7.98 26.05
N GLU A 111 -6.30 7.27 26.44
CA GLU A 111 -7.70 7.53 26.04
C GLU A 111 -7.84 7.77 24.52
N TYR A 112 -7.21 6.92 23.72
CA TYR A 112 -7.22 7.00 22.25
C TYR A 112 -7.30 5.61 21.63
N PHE A 113 -7.92 5.51 20.46
CA PHE A 113 -8.00 4.27 19.70
C PHE A 113 -6.59 3.88 19.18
N PRO A 114 -6.22 2.59 19.14
CA PRO A 114 -6.96 1.38 19.55
C PRO A 114 -6.81 1.00 21.03
N GLY A 115 -6.07 1.78 21.81
CA GLY A 115 -5.83 1.52 23.24
C GLY A 115 -4.67 0.57 23.56
N THR A 116 -3.89 0.19 22.55
CA THR A 116 -2.64 -0.60 22.65
C THR A 116 -1.43 0.27 22.29
N GLY A 117 -0.20 -0.28 22.36
CA GLY A 117 1.02 0.46 22.00
C GLY A 117 1.68 1.15 23.20
N ASP A 118 1.53 0.61 24.41
CA ASP A 118 2.24 1.12 25.57
C ASP A 118 3.76 0.95 25.37
N LEU A 119 4.56 1.78 26.04
CA LEU A 119 6.01 1.63 26.12
C LEU A 119 6.48 0.26 26.65
N ARG A 120 5.59 -0.49 27.31
CA ARG A 120 5.82 -1.85 27.83
C ARG A 120 5.47 -2.96 26.84
N ASP A 121 4.75 -2.63 25.76
CA ASP A 121 4.40 -3.58 24.71
C ASP A 121 5.63 -3.78 23.82
N ILE A 122 6.36 -4.86 24.10
CA ILE A 122 7.68 -5.14 23.51
C ILE A 122 7.73 -6.48 22.78
N GLY A 123 6.58 -7.08 22.44
CA GLY A 123 6.52 -8.41 21.82
C GLY A 123 6.66 -9.56 22.82
N ALA A 124 6.46 -10.78 22.32
CA ALA A 124 6.48 -12.00 23.14
C ALA A 124 7.27 -13.15 22.49
N GLY A 125 7.75 -14.09 23.31
CA GLY A 125 8.50 -15.25 22.81
C GLY A 125 9.75 -14.82 22.02
N LYS A 126 9.89 -15.29 20.77
CA LYS A 126 10.99 -14.87 19.88
C LYS A 126 10.88 -13.41 19.44
N GLY A 127 9.67 -12.84 19.37
CA GLY A 127 9.44 -11.44 19.01
C GLY A 127 9.65 -10.45 20.15
N LYS A 128 10.10 -10.91 21.33
CA LYS A 128 10.41 -10.00 22.44
C LYS A 128 11.58 -9.08 22.06
N TYR A 129 11.39 -7.79 22.27
CA TYR A 129 12.19 -6.64 21.81
C TYR A 129 12.08 -6.30 20.32
N TYR A 130 11.24 -7.00 19.54
CA TYR A 130 11.00 -6.72 18.12
C TYR A 130 9.72 -5.91 17.85
N ALA A 131 8.99 -5.53 18.90
CA ALA A 131 7.94 -4.50 18.84
C ALA A 131 8.43 -3.25 19.58
N VAL A 132 8.42 -2.10 18.90
CA VAL A 132 8.95 -0.82 19.40
C VAL A 132 7.84 0.22 19.32
N ASN A 133 7.36 0.64 20.49
CA ASN A 133 6.26 1.58 20.59
C ASN A 133 6.70 2.90 21.22
N TYR A 134 6.46 4.01 20.50
CA TYR A 134 6.71 5.35 20.98
C TYR A 134 5.37 6.05 21.28
N PRO A 135 4.84 5.91 22.52
CA PRO A 135 3.60 6.57 22.90
C PRO A 135 3.81 8.07 23.04
N LEU A 136 2.93 8.85 22.44
CA LEU A 136 2.97 10.31 22.38
C LEU A 136 1.69 10.94 22.93
N ARG A 137 1.77 12.23 23.24
CA ARG A 137 0.66 13.10 23.63
C ARG A 137 0.32 14.08 22.51
N ASP A 138 -0.76 14.81 22.71
CA ASP A 138 -1.29 15.77 21.74
C ASP A 138 -0.27 16.86 21.36
N GLY A 139 -0.42 17.37 20.14
CA GLY A 139 0.23 18.59 19.67
C GLY A 139 1.72 18.47 19.37
N ILE A 140 2.26 17.26 19.19
CA ILE A 140 3.67 17.10 18.77
C ILE A 140 3.92 17.88 17.47
N ASP A 141 5.04 18.62 17.46
CA ASP A 141 5.47 19.46 16.34
C ASP A 141 6.57 18.77 15.51
N ASP A 142 6.89 19.36 14.35
CA ASP A 142 7.87 18.83 13.40
C ASP A 142 9.25 18.65 14.04
N GLU A 143 9.71 19.63 14.83
CA GLU A 143 11.02 19.62 15.47
C GLU A 143 11.13 18.50 16.52
N SER A 144 10.13 18.36 17.38
CA SER A 144 10.09 17.32 18.41
C SER A 144 10.01 15.93 17.78
N TYR A 145 9.17 15.77 16.75
CA TYR A 145 8.99 14.50 16.06
C TYR A 145 10.28 14.07 15.34
N GLU A 146 10.92 14.97 14.61
CA GLU A 146 12.20 14.68 13.94
C GLU A 146 13.31 14.31 14.95
N ALA A 147 13.36 15.02 16.09
CA ALA A 147 14.36 14.81 17.14
C ALA A 147 14.24 13.43 17.84
N ILE A 148 13.08 12.77 17.74
CA ILE A 148 12.88 11.41 18.25
C ILE A 148 12.93 10.35 17.15
N PHE A 149 12.38 10.63 15.97
CA PHE A 149 12.26 9.69 14.87
C PHE A 149 13.64 9.29 14.35
N LYS A 150 14.48 10.27 14.00
CA LYS A 150 15.80 10.01 13.41
C LYS A 150 16.71 9.19 14.34
N PRO A 151 16.85 9.50 15.64
CA PRO A 151 17.66 8.68 16.53
C PRO A 151 17.11 7.26 16.76
N VAL A 152 15.79 7.11 16.92
CA VAL A 152 15.17 5.79 17.14
C VAL A 152 15.33 4.91 15.89
N ILE A 153 14.99 5.42 14.72
CA ILE A 153 15.11 4.68 13.46
C ILE A 153 16.58 4.39 13.12
N SER A 154 17.50 5.34 13.36
CA SER A 154 18.95 5.06 13.26
C SER A 154 19.35 3.85 14.10
N LYS A 155 18.90 3.82 15.37
CA LYS A 155 19.26 2.73 16.28
C LYS A 155 18.63 1.41 15.88
N VAL A 156 17.39 1.44 15.40
CA VAL A 156 16.70 0.26 14.83
C VAL A 156 17.47 -0.27 13.62
N MET A 157 17.87 0.58 12.68
CA MET A 157 18.65 0.15 11.51
C MET A 157 19.99 -0.47 11.91
N GLU A 158 20.68 0.09 12.91
CA GLU A 158 21.94 -0.43 13.44
C GLU A 158 21.79 -1.83 14.07
N THR A 159 20.75 -2.04 14.88
CA THR A 159 20.58 -3.28 15.65
C THR A 159 19.82 -4.36 14.90
N PHE A 160 18.72 -4.00 14.24
CA PHE A 160 17.85 -4.94 13.53
C PHE A 160 18.39 -5.29 12.14
N GLN A 161 19.11 -4.36 11.47
CA GLN A 161 19.70 -4.56 10.14
C GLN A 161 18.70 -5.20 9.15
N PRO A 162 17.56 -4.55 8.85
CA PRO A 162 16.61 -5.06 7.88
C PRO A 162 17.19 -5.10 6.47
N SER A 163 16.60 -5.91 5.59
CA SER A 163 16.92 -5.93 4.16
C SER A 163 15.77 -5.44 3.27
N ALA A 164 14.62 -5.08 3.85
CA ALA A 164 13.50 -4.38 3.21
C ALA A 164 12.74 -3.57 4.27
N VAL A 165 12.10 -2.49 3.85
CA VAL A 165 11.31 -1.61 4.71
C VAL A 165 9.90 -1.45 4.15
N VAL A 166 8.90 -1.52 5.03
CA VAL A 166 7.53 -1.09 4.75
C VAL A 166 7.25 0.13 5.62
N LEU A 167 6.94 1.27 5.00
CA LEU A 167 6.61 2.51 5.65
C LEU A 167 5.14 2.83 5.40
N GLN A 168 4.32 2.76 6.45
CA GLN A 168 2.94 3.23 6.43
C GLN A 168 2.97 4.73 6.69
N CYS A 169 2.37 5.53 5.79
CA CYS A 169 2.38 6.99 5.81
C CYS A 169 1.00 7.57 6.17
N GLY A 170 0.41 7.12 7.28
CA GLY A 170 -0.86 7.61 7.80
C GLY A 170 -0.85 9.13 7.99
N SER A 171 -1.72 9.82 7.26
CA SER A 171 -1.75 11.27 7.13
C SER A 171 -2.63 11.96 8.19
N ASP A 172 -3.24 11.20 9.10
CA ASP A 172 -3.99 11.72 10.25
C ASP A 172 -3.11 12.22 11.40
N SER A 173 -1.80 11.99 11.33
CA SER A 173 -0.79 12.62 12.19
C SER A 173 -0.53 14.09 11.82
N LEU A 174 -1.13 14.60 10.74
CA LEU A 174 -1.01 16.00 10.32
C LEU A 174 -1.81 16.99 11.18
N SER A 175 -1.33 18.21 11.22
CA SER A 175 -2.02 19.38 11.77
C SER A 175 -3.37 19.59 11.09
N GLY A 176 -4.41 19.76 11.91
CA GLY A 176 -5.76 20.05 11.45
C GLY A 176 -6.47 18.85 10.81
N ASP A 177 -6.03 17.63 11.09
CA ASP A 177 -6.82 16.44 10.81
C ASP A 177 -8.16 16.45 11.59
N ARG A 178 -9.18 15.72 11.09
CA ARG A 178 -10.51 15.69 11.73
C ARG A 178 -10.58 14.78 12.94
N LEU A 179 -9.75 13.74 13.01
CA LEU A 179 -9.70 12.77 14.11
C LEU A 179 -8.37 12.85 14.87
N GLY A 180 -7.29 13.14 14.16
CA GLY A 180 -5.97 13.32 14.72
C GLY A 180 -5.81 14.60 15.55
N CYS A 181 -4.89 14.56 16.50
CA CYS A 181 -4.58 15.69 17.38
C CYS A 181 -3.06 15.91 17.54
N PHE A 182 -2.31 15.63 16.47
CA PHE A 182 -0.93 16.07 16.30
C PHE A 182 -0.87 17.41 15.57
N ASN A 183 0.33 17.98 15.45
CA ASN A 183 0.56 19.29 14.84
C ASN A 183 1.64 19.25 13.75
N LEU A 184 1.80 18.11 13.07
CA LEU A 184 2.81 17.94 12.03
C LEU A 184 2.43 18.70 10.75
N THR A 185 3.41 19.28 10.08
CA THR A 185 3.25 19.77 8.72
C THR A 185 3.57 18.66 7.71
N ILE A 186 3.20 18.89 6.45
CA ILE A 186 3.59 17.99 5.34
C ILE A 186 5.11 17.84 5.24
N LYS A 187 5.88 18.89 5.58
CA LYS A 187 7.35 18.81 5.56
C LYS A 187 7.88 17.97 6.72
N GLY A 188 7.35 18.16 7.93
CA GLY A 188 7.72 17.35 9.08
C GLY A 188 7.42 15.87 8.87
N HIS A 189 6.24 15.57 8.32
CA HIS A 189 5.83 14.21 7.98
C HIS A 189 6.75 13.60 6.92
N ALA A 190 6.96 14.29 5.79
CA ALA A 190 7.79 13.79 4.69
C ALA A 190 9.29 13.67 5.02
N LYS A 191 9.80 14.36 6.05
CA LYS A 191 11.16 14.12 6.58
C LYS A 191 11.33 12.68 7.08
N CYS A 192 10.25 12.02 7.51
CA CYS A 192 10.30 10.60 7.88
C CYS A 192 10.59 9.74 6.65
N VAL A 193 9.88 9.97 5.54
CA VAL A 193 10.10 9.30 4.25
C VAL A 193 11.51 9.55 3.75
N GLU A 194 11.95 10.82 3.72
CA GLU A 194 13.31 11.21 3.29
C GLU A 194 14.38 10.48 4.11
N PHE A 195 14.20 10.42 5.43
CA PHE A 195 15.14 9.75 6.31
C PHE A 195 15.19 8.24 6.10
N VAL A 196 14.03 7.58 5.97
CA VAL A 196 13.98 6.13 5.70
C VAL A 196 14.59 5.81 4.34
N LYS A 197 14.28 6.62 3.33
CA LYS A 197 14.86 6.51 1.97
C LYS A 197 16.39 6.59 1.99
N SER A 198 16.98 7.39 2.87
CA SER A 198 18.44 7.55 2.95
C SER A 198 19.22 6.27 3.29
N PHE A 199 18.56 5.24 3.81
CA PHE A 199 19.17 3.94 4.10
C PHE A 199 19.32 3.03 2.87
N ASN A 200 18.77 3.41 1.70
CA ASN A 200 18.91 2.70 0.43
C ASN A 200 18.53 1.20 0.50
N LEU A 201 17.42 0.90 1.15
CA LEU A 201 16.81 -0.43 1.18
C LEU A 201 15.56 -0.48 0.28
N PRO A 202 15.19 -1.64 -0.25
CA PRO A 202 13.90 -1.84 -0.91
C PRO A 202 12.78 -1.33 -0.01
N MET A 203 12.00 -0.37 -0.50
CA MET A 203 11.02 0.36 0.30
C MET A 203 9.62 0.28 -0.30
N LEU A 204 8.66 -0.20 0.48
CA LEU A 204 7.24 -0.11 0.18
C LEU A 204 6.62 1.04 0.97
N MET A 205 6.12 2.06 0.28
CA MET A 205 5.38 3.17 0.89
C MET A 205 3.88 2.92 0.73
N LEU A 206 3.15 3.02 1.83
CA LEU A 206 1.70 2.79 1.88
C LEU A 206 0.98 4.03 2.41
N GLY A 207 -0.32 4.10 2.16
CA GLY A 207 -1.21 5.12 2.74
C GLY A 207 -1.48 4.87 4.23
N GLY A 208 -2.72 5.06 4.65
CA GLY A 208 -3.15 4.96 6.04
C GLY A 208 -4.35 5.83 6.35
N GLY A 209 -4.50 6.23 7.62
CA GLY A 209 -5.48 7.21 8.05
C GLY A 209 -5.27 8.58 7.42
N GLY A 210 -6.25 9.47 7.59
CA GLY A 210 -6.23 10.82 7.03
C GLY A 210 -7.63 11.32 6.69
N TYR A 211 -8.14 12.26 7.48
CA TYR A 211 -9.56 12.60 7.48
C TYR A 211 -9.83 14.06 7.10
N THR A 212 -8.79 14.91 7.06
CA THR A 212 -8.80 16.16 6.30
C THR A 212 -8.28 15.91 4.88
N ILE A 213 -9.13 15.39 3.99
CA ILE A 213 -8.77 14.85 2.66
C ILE A 213 -7.90 15.77 1.77
N ARG A 214 -8.07 17.10 1.85
CA ARG A 214 -7.23 18.06 1.10
C ARG A 214 -5.78 18.02 1.57
N ASN A 215 -5.54 17.76 2.85
CA ASN A 215 -4.19 17.63 3.41
C ASN A 215 -3.61 16.25 3.12
N VAL A 216 -4.43 15.20 3.09
CA VAL A 216 -4.03 13.86 2.63
C VAL A 216 -3.48 13.92 1.21
N ALA A 217 -4.24 14.54 0.30
CA ALA A 217 -3.82 14.71 -1.09
C ALA A 217 -2.49 15.48 -1.20
N ARG A 218 -2.33 16.57 -0.43
CA ARG A 218 -1.08 17.34 -0.39
C ARG A 218 0.09 16.51 0.16
N CYS A 219 -0.14 15.73 1.21
CA CYS A 219 0.87 14.94 1.90
C CYS A 219 1.44 13.85 0.99
N TRP A 220 0.59 12.95 0.50
CA TRP A 220 1.02 11.84 -0.35
C TRP A 220 1.55 12.31 -1.71
N THR A 221 1.06 13.45 -2.25
CA THR A 221 1.66 14.08 -3.43
C THR A 221 3.11 14.51 -3.14
N TYR A 222 3.35 15.19 -2.02
CA TYR A 222 4.69 15.64 -1.66
C TYR A 222 5.63 14.48 -1.32
N GLU A 223 5.15 13.46 -0.62
CA GLU A 223 5.93 12.26 -0.31
C GLU A 223 6.28 11.44 -1.55
N THR A 224 5.41 11.44 -2.56
CA THR A 224 5.74 10.88 -3.88
C THR A 224 6.89 11.67 -4.52
N ALA A 225 6.88 13.00 -4.42
CA ALA A 225 7.99 13.83 -4.91
C ALA A 225 9.31 13.53 -4.17
N VAL A 226 9.25 13.28 -2.85
CA VAL A 226 10.39 12.83 -2.03
C VAL A 226 10.89 11.45 -2.47
N ALA A 227 10.00 10.50 -2.75
CA ALA A 227 10.37 9.19 -3.27
C ALA A 227 11.14 9.28 -4.61
N LEU A 228 10.78 10.26 -5.43
CA LEU A 228 11.40 10.53 -6.74
C LEU A 228 12.64 11.44 -6.68
N ASP A 229 13.03 11.95 -5.51
CA ASP A 229 14.06 12.99 -5.34
C ASP A 229 13.81 14.24 -6.22
N THR A 230 12.55 14.66 -6.32
CA THR A 230 12.15 15.82 -7.12
C THR A 230 11.54 16.91 -6.26
N GLU A 231 11.95 18.16 -6.49
CA GLU A 231 11.27 19.31 -5.90
C GLU A 231 10.05 19.69 -6.75
N ILE A 232 8.93 19.94 -6.07
CA ILE A 232 7.70 20.45 -6.67
C ILE A 232 7.35 21.81 -6.07
N PRO A 233 6.79 22.75 -6.86
CA PRO A 233 6.49 24.09 -6.38
C PRO A 233 5.39 24.07 -5.32
N ASN A 234 5.39 25.08 -4.44
CA ASN A 234 4.32 25.24 -3.45
C ASN A 234 3.00 25.71 -4.08
N GLU A 235 3.02 26.24 -5.31
CA GLU A 235 1.82 26.58 -6.08
C GLU A 235 1.17 25.30 -6.61
N LEU A 236 -0.09 25.03 -6.27
CA LEU A 236 -0.76 23.85 -6.79
C LEU A 236 -1.04 24.01 -8.30
N PRO A 237 -0.78 22.98 -9.12
CA PRO A 237 -1.23 22.97 -10.50
C PRO A 237 -2.77 22.88 -10.55
N TYR A 238 -3.36 23.41 -11.61
CA TYR A 238 -4.78 23.20 -11.87
C TYR A 238 -5.07 21.69 -12.01
N ASN A 239 -6.19 21.26 -11.44
CA ASN A 239 -6.66 19.88 -11.45
C ASN A 239 -8.17 19.86 -11.24
N ASP A 240 -8.81 18.72 -11.45
CA ASP A 240 -10.28 18.57 -11.38
C ASP A 240 -10.87 18.92 -10.01
N TYR A 241 -10.04 18.92 -8.95
CA TYR A 241 -10.45 19.21 -7.57
C TYR A 241 -9.80 20.49 -7.03
N PHE A 242 -9.34 21.39 -7.89
CA PHE A 242 -8.55 22.57 -7.50
C PHE A 242 -9.25 23.43 -6.43
N GLU A 243 -10.57 23.58 -6.51
CA GLU A 243 -11.38 24.36 -5.56
C GLU A 243 -11.35 23.81 -4.13
N TYR A 244 -11.03 22.53 -3.92
CA TYR A 244 -10.93 21.91 -2.59
C TYR A 244 -9.76 22.49 -1.77
N PHE A 245 -8.77 23.07 -2.44
CA PHE A 245 -7.55 23.61 -1.84
C PHE A 245 -7.63 25.11 -1.54
N GLY A 246 -8.81 25.69 -1.63
CA GLY A 246 -9.03 27.08 -1.22
C GLY A 246 -8.84 27.31 0.29
N PRO A 247 -8.52 28.54 0.71
CA PRO A 247 -8.41 29.75 -0.12
C PRO A 247 -7.01 30.01 -0.70
N ASP A 248 -5.99 29.25 -0.29
CA ASP A 248 -4.59 29.56 -0.53
C ASP A 248 -3.99 28.87 -1.76
N PHE A 249 -4.57 27.72 -2.15
CA PHE A 249 -4.14 26.92 -3.31
C PHE A 249 -2.65 26.54 -3.26
N LYS A 250 -2.13 26.31 -2.04
CA LYS A 250 -0.75 25.89 -1.80
C LYS A 250 -0.66 24.41 -1.45
N LEU A 251 0.51 23.84 -1.68
CA LEU A 251 0.85 22.48 -1.31
C LEU A 251 1.08 22.35 0.21
N HIS A 252 1.92 23.21 0.78
CA HIS A 252 2.31 23.10 2.19
C HIS A 252 1.29 23.73 3.14
N ILE A 253 1.12 23.09 4.30
CA ILE A 253 0.33 23.58 5.42
C ILE A 253 1.24 24.16 6.51
N SER A 254 0.70 25.08 7.32
CA SER A 254 1.36 25.60 8.52
C SER A 254 0.84 24.86 9.77
N PRO A 255 1.66 24.73 10.82
CA PRO A 255 1.20 24.19 12.09
C PRO A 255 0.17 25.14 12.73
N SER A 256 -0.70 24.59 13.57
CA SER A 256 -1.64 25.35 14.38
C SER A 256 -0.97 25.92 15.63
N ASN A 257 -1.69 26.76 16.39
CA ASN A 257 -1.27 27.23 17.71
C ASN A 257 -1.54 26.24 18.86
N MET A 258 -1.82 24.96 18.54
CA MET A 258 -1.99 23.91 19.53
C MET A 258 -0.73 23.78 20.40
N THR A 259 -0.93 23.55 21.71
CA THR A 259 0.19 23.36 22.64
C THR A 259 0.75 21.96 22.51
N ASN A 260 2.06 21.84 22.31
CA ASN A 260 2.76 20.57 22.35
C ASN A 260 2.85 20.05 23.80
N GLN A 261 2.16 18.95 24.10
CA GLN A 261 2.12 18.35 25.44
C GLN A 261 3.29 17.36 25.69
N ASN A 262 4.18 17.20 24.72
CA ASN A 262 5.34 16.32 24.77
C ASN A 262 6.56 17.11 25.22
N THR A 263 6.77 17.24 26.53
CA THR A 263 7.97 17.93 27.03
C THR A 263 9.24 17.16 26.66
N ASN A 264 10.36 17.87 26.54
CA ASN A 264 11.65 17.26 26.22
C ASN A 264 12.03 16.14 27.21
N GLU A 265 11.73 16.32 28.50
CA GLU A 265 12.00 15.30 29.53
C GLU A 265 11.15 14.04 29.31
N TYR A 266 9.90 14.21 28.87
CA TYR A 266 9.01 13.08 28.55
C TYR A 266 9.54 12.30 27.34
N LEU A 267 9.87 12.99 26.25
CA LEU A 267 10.41 12.38 25.03
C LEU A 267 11.76 11.69 25.30
N GLU A 268 12.68 12.36 25.99
CA GLU A 268 13.98 11.76 26.30
C GLU A 268 13.84 10.50 27.18
N LYS A 269 12.92 10.50 28.15
CA LYS A 269 12.69 9.34 29.00
C LYS A 269 12.17 8.14 28.22
N ILE A 270 11.27 8.35 27.27
CA ILE A 270 10.76 7.28 26.39
C ILE A 270 11.90 6.78 25.49
N LYS A 271 12.59 7.70 24.81
CA LYS A 271 13.70 7.39 23.92
C LYS A 271 14.78 6.56 24.62
N GLN A 272 15.18 6.94 25.84
CA GLN A 272 16.18 6.19 26.60
C GLN A 272 15.73 4.74 26.88
N ARG A 273 14.47 4.55 27.28
CA ARG A 273 13.93 3.22 27.54
C ARG A 273 13.83 2.37 26.26
N LEU A 274 13.47 2.97 25.13
CA LEU A 274 13.50 2.29 23.84
C LEU A 274 14.93 1.89 23.43
N PHE A 275 15.92 2.75 23.69
CA PHE A 275 17.32 2.43 23.45
C PHE A 275 17.82 1.29 24.35
N GLU A 276 17.34 1.21 25.60
CA GLU A 276 17.61 0.06 26.48
C GLU A 276 17.02 -1.23 25.91
N ASN A 277 15.76 -1.20 25.44
CA ASN A 277 15.14 -2.35 24.79
C ASN A 277 15.92 -2.78 23.53
N LEU A 278 16.30 -1.82 22.67
CA LEU A 278 17.03 -2.10 21.43
C LEU A 278 18.44 -2.67 21.67
N ARG A 279 19.07 -2.36 22.82
CA ARG A 279 20.36 -2.97 23.22
C ARG A 279 20.23 -4.45 23.60
N MET A 280 19.03 -4.94 23.87
CA MET A 280 18.80 -6.34 24.22
C MET A 280 18.81 -7.27 23.00
N LEU A 281 18.74 -6.74 21.78
CA LEU A 281 18.82 -7.55 20.58
C LEU A 281 20.25 -8.09 20.38
N PRO A 282 20.39 -9.35 19.95
CA PRO A 282 21.68 -9.87 19.54
C PRO A 282 22.14 -9.11 18.29
N HIS A 283 23.38 -8.63 18.31
CA HIS A 283 23.99 -8.07 17.12
C HIS A 283 24.31 -9.26 16.19
N ALA A 284 23.46 -9.51 15.18
CA ALA A 284 23.49 -10.61 14.21
C ALA A 284 23.06 -12.02 14.72
N PRO A 285 21.75 -12.32 14.82
CA PRO A 285 21.26 -13.69 15.01
C PRO A 285 21.49 -14.56 13.75
N GLY A 286 21.69 -15.87 13.96
CA GLY A 286 22.02 -16.83 12.90
C GLY A 286 20.91 -17.01 11.86
N VAL A 287 21.31 -17.24 10.60
CA VAL A 287 20.43 -17.40 9.44
C VAL A 287 19.92 -18.84 9.36
N GLN A 288 18.60 -19.05 9.38
CA GLN A 288 18.00 -20.37 9.10
C GLN A 288 17.52 -20.39 7.64
N MET A 289 18.13 -21.25 6.81
CA MET A 289 17.70 -21.45 5.42
C MET A 289 16.30 -22.06 5.39
N GLN A 290 15.39 -21.45 4.63
CA GLN A 290 14.06 -22.00 4.32
C GLN A 290 13.86 -22.02 2.79
N PRO A 291 13.16 -23.04 2.25
CA PRO A 291 12.77 -23.03 0.84
C PRO A 291 11.80 -21.87 0.59
N ILE A 292 12.06 -21.11 -0.48
CA ILE A 292 11.26 -19.95 -0.89
C ILE A 292 9.95 -20.46 -1.51
N PRO A 293 8.76 -20.14 -0.96
CA PRO A 293 7.48 -20.45 -1.60
C PRO A 293 7.29 -19.64 -2.90
N GLU A 294 6.43 -20.11 -3.81
CA GLU A 294 6.09 -19.38 -5.05
C GLU A 294 5.51 -17.99 -4.76
N ASP A 295 5.82 -17.01 -5.61
CA ASP A 295 5.33 -15.61 -5.52
C ASP A 295 3.80 -15.53 -5.55
N ALA A 296 3.23 -14.55 -4.85
CA ALA A 296 1.77 -14.39 -4.77
C ALA A 296 1.14 -13.93 -6.10
N VAL A 297 1.90 -13.21 -6.92
CA VAL A 297 1.49 -12.75 -8.25
C VAL A 297 2.39 -13.41 -9.29
N GLN A 298 1.81 -14.35 -10.04
CA GLN A 298 2.47 -14.94 -11.20
C GLN A 298 2.40 -13.91 -12.34
N GLU A 299 3.56 -13.52 -12.88
CA GLU A 299 3.58 -12.88 -14.19
C GLU A 299 3.31 -14.00 -15.20
N ASP A 300 2.22 -13.93 -15.96
CA ASP A 300 2.01 -14.74 -17.17
C ASP A 300 3.08 -14.27 -18.21
N SER A 301 4.36 -14.53 -17.93
CA SER A 301 5.39 -14.52 -18.95
C SER A 301 5.14 -15.75 -19.82
N GLY A 302 4.54 -15.53 -20.97
CA GLY A 302 4.07 -16.57 -21.90
C GLY A 302 5.18 -17.38 -22.54
N ASP A 303 5.91 -18.15 -21.74
CA ASP A 303 6.73 -19.26 -22.21
C ASP A 303 5.91 -20.56 -22.07
N GLU A 304 4.81 -20.65 -22.84
CA GLU A 304 4.06 -21.91 -23.01
C GLU A 304 4.87 -22.98 -23.76
N GLU A 305 6.07 -22.63 -24.27
CA GLU A 305 6.96 -23.53 -25.01
C GLU A 305 7.86 -24.41 -24.12
N GLU A 306 7.90 -24.21 -22.79
CA GLU A 306 8.68 -25.05 -21.86
C GLU A 306 7.85 -25.99 -20.96
N GLU A 307 6.55 -26.20 -21.25
CA GLU A 307 5.78 -27.23 -20.53
C GLU A 307 6.08 -28.64 -21.09
N ASP A 308 6.72 -29.47 -20.25
CA ASP A 308 6.94 -30.91 -20.47
C ASP A 308 5.60 -31.61 -20.84
N PRO A 309 5.48 -32.20 -22.04
CA PRO A 309 4.22 -32.81 -22.52
C PRO A 309 3.75 -34.00 -21.67
N GLU A 310 4.57 -34.52 -20.75
CA GLU A 310 4.18 -35.57 -19.80
C GLU A 310 3.61 -35.03 -18.47
N LYS A 311 3.68 -33.72 -18.20
CA LYS A 311 3.13 -33.14 -16.96
C LYS A 311 1.63 -32.86 -17.09
N ARG A 312 0.88 -33.30 -16.07
CA ARG A 312 -0.56 -33.08 -15.99
C ARG A 312 -0.85 -31.59 -15.78
N ILE A 313 -1.49 -30.98 -16.77
CA ILE A 313 -1.94 -29.58 -16.75
C ILE A 313 -2.98 -29.38 -15.63
N SER A 314 -2.95 -28.23 -14.95
CA SER A 314 -3.92 -27.89 -13.91
C SER A 314 -5.32 -27.66 -14.49
N ILE A 315 -6.38 -27.90 -13.70
CA ILE A 315 -7.77 -27.67 -14.13
C ILE A 315 -7.98 -26.21 -14.57
N ARG A 316 -7.34 -25.26 -13.89
CA ARG A 316 -7.42 -23.83 -14.26
C ARG A 316 -6.81 -23.55 -15.63
N ASN A 317 -5.70 -24.21 -15.97
CA ASN A 317 -5.05 -24.07 -17.28
C ASN A 317 -5.82 -24.84 -18.36
N SER A 318 -6.50 -25.96 -18.04
CA SER A 318 -7.40 -26.61 -18.98
C SER A 318 -8.63 -25.76 -19.28
N ASP A 319 -9.19 -25.10 -18.27
CA ASP A 319 -10.36 -24.24 -18.42
C ASP A 319 -10.03 -22.99 -19.25
N LYS A 320 -8.81 -22.41 -19.11
CA LYS A 320 -8.29 -21.37 -20.01
C LYS A 320 -8.23 -21.81 -21.49
N ARG A 321 -8.06 -23.12 -21.76
CA ARG A 321 -7.94 -23.67 -23.13
C ARG A 321 -9.29 -24.03 -23.77
N ILE A 322 -10.40 -23.94 -23.03
CA ILE A 322 -11.73 -24.21 -23.57
C ILE A 322 -12.25 -22.91 -24.20
N SER A 323 -12.11 -22.79 -25.52
CA SER A 323 -12.85 -21.78 -26.28
C SER A 323 -14.33 -22.14 -26.28
N CYS A 324 -15.19 -21.20 -25.91
CA CYS A 324 -16.64 -21.38 -26.02
C CYS A 324 -17.03 -21.29 -27.50
N ASP A 325 -17.63 -22.34 -28.07
CA ASP A 325 -18.04 -22.39 -29.48
C ASP A 325 -19.08 -21.31 -29.86
N GLU A 326 -19.65 -20.59 -28.88
CA GLU A 326 -20.61 -19.49 -29.09
C GLU A 326 -19.97 -18.08 -29.04
N GLU A 327 -18.66 -17.95 -28.76
CA GLU A 327 -17.98 -16.65 -28.80
C GLU A 327 -17.43 -16.36 -30.20
N PHE A 328 -18.13 -15.48 -30.92
CA PHE A 328 -17.59 -14.87 -32.14
C PHE A 328 -16.47 -13.88 -31.76
N SER A 329 -15.22 -14.31 -31.90
CA SER A 329 -14.05 -13.44 -31.79
C SER A 329 -13.77 -12.75 -33.13
N ASP A 330 -13.80 -11.40 -33.14
CA ASP A 330 -13.34 -10.55 -34.25
C ASP A 330 -11.81 -10.39 -34.25
N SER A 331 -11.06 -11.48 -34.16
CA SER A 331 -9.58 -11.46 -34.17
C SER A 331 -9.01 -11.85 -35.53
N GLU A 332 -8.06 -11.04 -36.02
CA GLU A 332 -7.43 -11.08 -37.35
C GLU A 332 -6.51 -12.29 -37.64
N ASP A 333 -6.65 -13.40 -36.91
CA ASP A 333 -5.78 -14.58 -37.02
C ASP A 333 -6.41 -15.74 -37.80
N GLU A 334 -7.02 -15.44 -38.96
CA GLU A 334 -7.35 -16.47 -39.94
C GLU A 334 -6.15 -16.74 -40.85
N GLY A 335 -5.31 -17.67 -40.41
CA GLY A 335 -4.23 -18.25 -41.19
C GLY A 335 -4.69 -18.83 -42.54
N GLU A 336 -3.74 -18.96 -43.47
CA GLU A 336 -3.89 -19.50 -44.82
C GLU A 336 -4.37 -20.97 -44.81
N GLY A 337 -5.68 -21.17 -44.64
CA GLY A 337 -6.30 -22.48 -44.50
C GLY A 337 -7.56 -22.66 -45.34
N GLY A 338 -7.39 -22.87 -46.65
CA GLY A 338 -8.33 -23.65 -47.47
C GLY A 338 -9.82 -23.29 -47.42
N ARG A 339 -10.21 -22.11 -47.93
CA ARG A 339 -11.62 -21.76 -48.18
C ARG A 339 -12.31 -22.73 -49.15
N LYS A 340 -13.07 -23.70 -48.64
CA LYS A 340 -14.11 -24.43 -49.39
C LYS A 340 -15.43 -23.69 -49.24
N ASN A 341 -15.70 -22.74 -50.12
CA ASN A 341 -17.03 -22.38 -50.66
C ASN A 341 -16.96 -20.99 -51.33
N VAL A 342 -16.48 -20.96 -52.58
CA VAL A 342 -16.69 -19.81 -53.46
C VAL A 342 -18.03 -20.00 -54.18
N ALA A 343 -19.07 -19.30 -53.73
CA ALA A 343 -20.33 -19.16 -54.47
C ALA A 343 -20.34 -17.79 -55.17
N ASN A 344 -20.27 -17.82 -56.50
CA ASN A 344 -20.16 -16.68 -57.38
C ASN A 344 -21.56 -16.09 -57.65
N PHE A 345 -21.91 -14.93 -57.06
CA PHE A 345 -23.16 -14.23 -57.37
C PHE A 345 -22.94 -13.21 -58.51
N LYS A 346 -23.13 -13.66 -59.75
CA LYS A 346 -23.34 -12.74 -60.88
C LYS A 346 -24.72 -12.09 -60.77
N LYS A 347 -24.76 -10.77 -60.59
CA LYS A 347 -25.98 -9.93 -60.70
C LYS A 347 -26.64 -10.13 -62.06
N ALA A 348 -27.81 -10.73 -62.09
CA ALA A 348 -28.68 -10.75 -63.28
C ALA A 348 -29.32 -9.36 -63.48
N LYS A 349 -29.27 -8.85 -64.71
CA LYS A 349 -29.93 -7.60 -65.13
C LYS A 349 -31.44 -7.74 -64.97
N ARG A 350 -32.06 -6.80 -64.24
CA ARG A 350 -33.51 -6.67 -64.12
C ARG A 350 -34.08 -6.15 -65.44
N VAL A 351 -34.93 -6.95 -66.08
CA VAL A 351 -35.68 -6.57 -67.28
C VAL A 351 -36.90 -5.76 -66.82
N LYS A 352 -37.05 -4.52 -67.30
CA LYS A 352 -38.24 -3.70 -67.07
C LYS A 352 -39.43 -4.25 -67.87
N THR A 353 -40.58 -4.40 -67.21
CA THR A 353 -41.87 -4.79 -67.81
C THR A 353 -42.52 -3.60 -68.52
N GLU A 354 -43.31 -3.87 -69.57
CA GLU A 354 -43.87 -2.86 -70.48
C GLU A 354 -44.87 -1.88 -69.83
N GLU A 355 -45.36 -2.17 -68.63
CA GLU A 355 -46.22 -1.25 -67.85
C GLU A 355 -45.44 -0.08 -67.20
N GLU A 356 -44.11 -0.17 -67.07
CA GLU A 356 -43.27 0.92 -66.53
C GLU A 356 -42.76 1.91 -67.60
N LYS A 357 -43.16 1.74 -68.88
CA LYS A 357 -42.78 2.66 -69.98
C LYS A 357 -43.85 3.68 -70.34
N GLU A 358 -45.11 3.50 -69.94
CA GLU A 358 -46.20 4.44 -70.28
C GLU A 358 -46.43 5.54 -69.23
N GLU A 359 -45.87 5.44 -68.03
CA GLU A 359 -45.95 6.52 -67.02
C GLU A 359 -44.87 7.61 -67.16
N GLU A 360 -43.82 7.38 -67.96
CA GLU A 360 -42.73 8.36 -68.17
C GLU A 360 -42.96 9.30 -69.39
N GLU A 361 -43.99 9.08 -70.22
CA GLU A 361 -44.34 9.97 -71.35
C GLU A 361 -45.46 10.99 -71.04
N LYS A 362 -45.93 11.09 -69.78
CA LYS A 362 -46.94 12.08 -69.36
C LYS A 362 -46.62 12.85 -68.06
N LYS A 363 -45.34 13.04 -67.73
CA LYS A 363 -44.92 14.04 -66.73
C LYS A 363 -43.73 14.86 -67.18
#